data_AF-A0A933V5X3-F1
#
_entry.id   AF-A0A933V5X3-F1
#
_cell.length_a   1.000
_cell.length_b   1.000
_cell.length_c   1.000
_cell.angle_alpha   90.00
_cell.angle_beta   90.00
_cell.angle_gamma   90.00
#
_symmetry.space_group_name_H-M   'P 1'
#
loop_
_entity.id
_entity.type
_entity.pdbx_description
1 polymer ?
#
loop_
_entity_poly.entity_id
_entity_poly.type
_entity_poly.pdbx_seq_one_letter_code
_entity_poly.pdbx_strand_id
1 'polypeptide(L)'
;SGARMEMPGCSLCMGNQAQVRKGSTAVSTSTRNFPNRLGIDTRVYLSSAELAAVCALLGRIPTLPEYLERVQTLEGKSADVYRYMNFNQIAEFQEVADTVTA
;
A
#
# COMPACT_ATOMS: atom_id res chain seq x y z
N SER A 1 9.65 7.71 -9.21
CA SER A 1 8.18 7.55 -9.19
C SER A 1 7.44 8.84 -8.85
N GLY A 2 8.00 9.77 -8.06
CA GLY A 2 7.26 10.96 -7.62
C GLY A 2 6.17 10.65 -6.57
N ALA A 3 6.29 9.50 -5.90
CA ALA A 3 5.37 9.08 -4.85
C ALA A 3 5.50 9.97 -3.60
N ARG A 4 4.37 10.20 -2.92
CA ARG A 4 4.32 10.87 -1.62
C ARG A 4 4.34 9.82 -0.51
N MET A 5 5.25 9.99 0.44
CA MET A 5 5.29 9.18 1.66
C MET A 5 4.58 9.95 2.78
N GLU A 6 3.69 9.25 3.50
CA GLU A 6 2.97 9.80 4.64
C GLU A 6 3.55 9.22 5.93
N MET A 7 3.38 9.93 7.05
CA MET A 7 3.73 9.40 8.36
C MET A 7 2.91 8.14 8.69
N PRO A 8 3.47 7.16 9.44
CA PRO A 8 2.75 5.95 9.81
C PRO A 8 1.42 6.26 10.51
N GLY A 9 0.32 5.80 9.92
CA GLY A 9 -1.04 6.07 10.39
C GLY A 9 -2.10 5.72 9.35
N CYS A 10 -3.36 6.03 9.63
CA CYS A 10 -4.47 5.70 8.72
C CYS A 10 -4.43 6.47 7.39
N SER A 11 -3.84 7.68 7.38
CA SER A 11 -3.71 8.52 6.17
C SER A 11 -5.04 8.63 5.41
N LEU A 12 -5.03 8.47 4.09
CA LEU A 12 -6.19 8.57 3.20
C LEU A 12 -7.28 7.54 3.50
N CYS A 13 -6.97 6.40 4.14
CA CYS A 13 -7.93 5.30 4.39
C CYS A 13 -9.17 5.78 5.17
N MET A 14 -9.00 6.76 6.05
CA MET A 14 -10.10 7.33 6.82
C MET A 14 -10.77 8.53 6.15
N GLY A 15 -10.03 9.32 5.38
CA GLY A 15 -10.52 10.53 4.71
C GLY A 15 -10.87 11.70 5.64
N ASN A 16 -10.46 11.64 6.92
CA ASN A 16 -10.73 12.65 7.94
C ASN A 16 -9.63 13.73 8.05
N GLN A 17 -8.52 13.60 7.31
CA GLN A 17 -7.42 14.55 7.27
C GLN A 17 -7.17 14.94 5.81
N ALA A 18 -6.24 14.24 5.15
CA ALA A 18 -6.02 14.37 3.72
C ALA A 18 -7.14 13.66 2.93
N GLN A 19 -7.45 14.24 1.77
CA GLN A 19 -8.41 13.69 0.81
C GLN A 19 -7.80 13.73 -0.58
N VAL A 20 -8.22 12.79 -1.44
CA VAL A 20 -7.86 12.82 -2.85
C VAL A 20 -8.64 13.94 -3.57
N ARG A 21 -8.19 14.29 -4.78
CA ARG A 21 -8.82 15.33 -5.60
C ARG A 21 -10.32 15.03 -5.80
N LYS A 22 -11.17 16.05 -5.64
CA LYS A 22 -12.61 15.95 -5.91
C LYS A 22 -12.87 15.38 -7.31
N GLY A 23 -13.83 14.45 -7.43
CA GLY A 23 -14.23 13.87 -8.72
C GLY A 23 -13.24 12.85 -9.30
N SER A 24 -12.15 12.54 -8.59
CA SER A 24 -11.11 11.64 -9.11
C SER A 24 -11.51 10.16 -9.02
N THR A 25 -10.84 9.37 -9.85
CA THR A 25 -10.86 7.91 -9.75
C THR A 25 -9.59 7.45 -9.05
N ALA A 26 -9.72 6.59 -8.04
CA ALA A 26 -8.60 6.07 -7.26
C ALA A 26 -8.62 4.54 -7.21
N VAL A 27 -7.44 3.94 -7.15
CA VAL A 27 -7.21 2.53 -6.82
C VAL A 27 -6.54 2.51 -5.45
N SER A 28 -7.11 1.77 -4.50
CA SER A 28 -6.71 1.83 -3.08
C SER A 28 -6.56 0.43 -2.48
N THR A 29 -5.57 0.27 -1.62
CA THR A 29 -5.36 -0.93 -0.78
C THR A 29 -6.05 -0.80 0.60
N SER A 30 -6.85 0.25 0.80
CA SER A 30 -7.66 0.45 1.99
C SER A 30 -8.75 -0.62 2.14
N THR A 31 -9.43 -0.64 3.27
CA THR A 31 -10.49 -1.62 3.55
C THR A 31 -11.88 -1.25 3.03
N ARG A 32 -12.12 0.01 2.64
CA ARG A 32 -13.47 0.54 2.34
C ARG A 32 -13.46 1.54 1.20
N ASN A 33 -14.49 1.50 0.34
CA ASN A 33 -14.65 2.40 -0.82
C ASN A 33 -16.04 3.06 -0.90
N PHE A 34 -16.74 3.22 0.22
CA PHE A 34 -18.06 3.86 0.26
C PHE A 34 -18.02 5.30 -0.30
N PRO A 35 -19.14 5.83 -0.85
CA PRO A 35 -19.19 7.18 -1.38
C PRO A 35 -18.65 8.23 -0.40
N ASN A 36 -17.87 9.17 -0.91
CA ASN A 36 -17.24 10.26 -0.15
C ASN A 36 -16.25 9.81 0.96
N ARG A 37 -15.78 8.55 0.95
CA ARG A 37 -14.83 8.06 1.94
C ARG A 37 -13.41 8.60 1.75
N LEU A 38 -12.86 8.47 0.54
CA LEU A 38 -11.47 8.85 0.24
C LEU A 38 -11.36 10.33 -0.21
N GLY A 39 -12.46 10.87 -0.71
CA GLY A 39 -12.62 12.25 -1.14
C GLY A 39 -14.02 12.48 -1.73
N ILE A 40 -14.36 13.74 -1.95
CA ILE A 40 -15.69 14.14 -2.43
C ILE A 40 -15.90 13.74 -3.90
N ASP A 41 -17.06 13.16 -4.21
CA ASP A 41 -17.45 12.73 -5.57
C ASP A 41 -16.46 11.76 -6.23
N THR A 42 -15.72 10.98 -5.44
CA THR A 42 -14.69 10.06 -5.96
C THR A 42 -15.23 8.68 -6.30
N ARG A 43 -14.59 8.02 -7.27
CA ARG A 43 -14.79 6.59 -7.58
C ARG A 43 -13.57 5.80 -7.11
N VAL A 44 -13.77 4.87 -6.17
CA VAL A 44 -12.67 4.15 -5.53
C VAL A 44 -12.79 2.65 -5.77
N TYR A 45 -11.73 2.05 -6.29
CA TYR A 45 -11.59 0.61 -6.52
C TYR A 45 -10.62 0.01 -5.50
N LEU A 46 -11.02 -1.09 -4.87
CA LEU A 46 -10.17 -1.81 -3.92
C LEU A 46 -9.32 -2.84 -4.66
N SER A 47 -8.03 -2.93 -4.33
CA SER A 47 -7.09 -3.87 -4.96
C SER A 47 -5.97 -4.31 -4.01
N SER A 48 -5.16 -5.29 -4.45
CA SER A 48 -3.87 -5.59 -3.82
C SER A 48 -2.84 -4.48 -4.05
N ALA A 49 -1.73 -4.55 -3.33
CA ALA A 49 -0.62 -3.59 -3.46
C ALA A 49 0.08 -3.70 -4.82
N GLU A 50 0.27 -4.91 -5.32
CA GLU A 50 0.88 -5.19 -6.61
C GLU A 50 0.05 -4.60 -7.75
N LEU A 51 -1.28 -4.84 -7.74
CA LEU A 51 -2.17 -4.29 -8.75
C LEU A 51 -2.25 -2.76 -8.66
N ALA A 52 -2.28 -2.18 -7.45
CA ALA A 52 -2.23 -0.73 -7.28
C ALA A 52 -0.94 -0.11 -7.84
N ALA A 53 0.21 -0.76 -7.63
CA ALA A 53 1.49 -0.33 -8.18
C ALA A 53 1.49 -0.37 -9.72
N VAL A 54 0.94 -1.44 -10.33
CA VAL A 54 0.79 -1.54 -11.79
C VAL A 54 -0.15 -0.44 -12.32
N CYS A 55 -1.27 -0.19 -11.66
CA CYS A 55 -2.19 0.90 -12.01
C CYS A 55 -1.50 2.27 -11.94
N ALA A 56 -0.65 2.51 -10.93
CA ALA A 56 0.08 3.76 -10.78
C ALA A 56 1.12 3.97 -11.90
N LEU A 57 1.74 2.90 -12.39
CA LEU A 57 2.67 2.96 -13.52
C LEU A 57 1.96 3.19 -14.86
N LEU A 58 0.78 2.60 -15.05
CA LEU A 58 0.02 2.67 -16.31
C LEU A 58 -0.94 3.87 -16.40
N GLY A 59 -1.35 4.44 -15.26
CA GLY A 59 -2.40 5.46 -15.21
C GLY A 59 -3.81 4.94 -15.46
N ARG A 60 -4.01 3.62 -15.51
CA ARG A 60 -5.30 2.94 -15.71
C ARG A 60 -5.29 1.53 -15.13
N ILE A 61 -6.47 0.92 -15.02
CA ILE A 61 -6.59 -0.51 -14.67
C ILE A 61 -6.05 -1.35 -15.84
N PRO A 62 -5.10 -2.28 -15.60
CA PRO A 62 -4.53 -3.15 -16.64
C PRO A 62 -5.52 -4.22 -17.08
N THR A 63 -5.25 -4.81 -18.24
CA THR A 63 -5.80 -6.12 -18.60
C THR A 63 -5.06 -7.23 -17.84
N LEU A 64 -5.63 -8.44 -17.79
CA LEU A 64 -4.99 -9.58 -17.13
C LEU A 64 -3.58 -9.89 -17.70
N PRO A 65 -3.36 -9.97 -19.03
CA PRO A 65 -2.02 -10.21 -19.58
C PRO A 65 -1.01 -9.13 -19.19
N GLU A 66 -1.39 -7.84 -19.27
CA GLU A 66 -0.52 -6.71 -18.89
C GLU A 66 -0.14 -6.71 -17.41
N TYR A 67 -1.04 -7.21 -16.56
CA TYR A 67 -0.77 -7.40 -15.14
C TYR A 67 0.24 -8.52 -14.92
N LEU A 68 -0.03 -9.71 -15.48
CA LEU A 68 0.83 -10.89 -15.34
C LEU A 68 2.26 -10.63 -15.82
N GLU A 69 2.41 -9.97 -16.98
CA GLU A 69 3.71 -9.58 -17.52
C GLU A 69 4.51 -8.69 -16.54
N ARG A 70 3.84 -7.74 -15.86
CA ARG A 70 4.53 -6.83 -14.94
C ARG A 70 4.88 -7.50 -13.62
N VAL A 71 4.01 -8.36 -13.09
CA VAL A 71 4.28 -9.04 -11.81
C VAL A 71 5.29 -10.17 -11.95
N GLN A 72 5.57 -10.68 -13.16
CA GLN A 72 6.68 -11.61 -13.40
C GLN A 72 8.03 -11.07 -12.91
N THR A 73 8.20 -9.74 -12.81
CA THR A 73 9.43 -9.15 -12.24
C THR A 73 9.70 -9.52 -10.77
N LEU A 74 8.68 -10.01 -10.06
CA LEU A 74 8.76 -10.54 -8.69
C LEU A 74 9.15 -12.02 -8.64
N GLU A 75 9.09 -12.73 -9.76
CA GLU A 75 9.45 -14.15 -9.84
C GLU A 75 10.91 -14.37 -9.41
N GLY A 76 11.13 -15.37 -8.56
CA GLY A 76 12.43 -15.65 -7.97
C GLY A 76 12.88 -14.69 -6.85
N LYS A 77 12.12 -13.62 -6.55
CA LYS A 77 12.44 -12.64 -5.49
C LYS A 77 11.46 -12.67 -4.32
N SER A 78 10.43 -13.50 -4.39
CA SER A 78 9.35 -13.55 -3.38
C SER A 78 9.86 -13.78 -1.95
N ALA A 79 10.90 -14.60 -1.77
CA ALA A 79 11.48 -14.89 -0.45
C ALA A 79 12.10 -13.64 0.21
N ASP A 80 12.69 -12.74 -0.59
CA ASP A 80 13.32 -11.52 -0.10
C ASP A 80 12.31 -10.37 0.04
N VAL A 81 11.31 -10.31 -0.84
CA VAL A 81 10.30 -9.26 -0.87
C VAL A 81 9.26 -9.45 0.26
N TYR A 82 8.76 -10.67 0.47
CA TYR A 82 7.67 -10.94 1.40
C TYR A 82 8.15 -11.40 2.79
N ARG A 83 9.13 -10.69 3.36
CA ARG A 83 9.60 -10.93 4.72
C ARG A 83 8.81 -10.10 5.73
N TYR A 84 8.34 -10.74 6.80
CA TYR A 84 7.73 -10.04 7.93
C TYR A 84 8.79 -9.46 8.87
N MET A 85 8.41 -8.39 9.57
CA MET A 85 9.25 -7.78 10.59
C MET A 85 9.10 -8.55 11.91
N ASN A 86 10.02 -9.48 12.17
CA ASN A 86 10.10 -10.22 13.42
C ASN A 86 11.08 -9.51 14.37
N PHE A 87 10.58 -8.75 15.34
CA PHE A 87 11.44 -7.97 16.25
C PHE A 87 12.42 -8.83 17.05
N ASN A 88 12.06 -10.09 17.33
CA ASN A 88 12.94 -11.06 17.99
C ASN A 88 14.07 -11.58 17.08
N GLN A 89 14.18 -11.13 15.84
CA GLN A 89 15.26 -11.48 14.90
C GLN A 89 16.07 -10.24 14.48
N ILE A 90 15.81 -9.09 15.12
CA ILE A 90 16.45 -7.81 14.82
C ILE A 90 17.24 -7.39 16.06
N ALA A 91 18.56 -7.31 15.95
CA ALA A 91 19.48 -7.12 17.06
C ALA A 91 19.15 -5.87 17.88
N GLU A 92 18.85 -4.75 17.21
CA GLU A 92 18.55 -3.47 17.84
C GLU A 92 17.31 -3.55 18.76
N PHE A 93 16.33 -4.41 18.44
CA PHE A 93 15.16 -4.61 19.30
C PHE A 93 15.44 -5.60 20.44
N GLN A 94 16.27 -6.62 20.19
CA GLN A 94 16.68 -7.57 21.22
C GLN A 94 17.54 -6.90 22.30
N GLU A 95 18.51 -6.10 21.89
CA GLU A 95 19.41 -5.38 22.80
C GLU A 95 18.64 -4.50 23.78
N VAL A 96 17.61 -3.79 23.30
CA VAL A 96 16.73 -2.98 24.17
C VAL A 96 15.90 -3.88 25.08
N ALA A 97 15.33 -4.96 24.56
CA ALA A 97 14.50 -5.88 25.34
C ALA A 97 15.30 -6.52 26.51
N ASP A 98 16.56 -6.88 26.28
CA ASP A 98 17.43 -7.49 27.30
C ASP A 98 17.76 -6.56 28.48
N THR A 99 17.57 -5.24 28.32
CA THR A 99 17.76 -4.26 29.41
C THR A 99 16.55 -4.16 30.35
N VAL A 100 15.40 -4.74 29.99
CA VAL A 100 14.16 -4.65 30.77
C VAL A 100 14.08 -5.82 31.76
N THR A 101 14.25 -5.55 33.05
CA THR A 101 13.99 -6.51 34.13
C THR A 101 12.49 -6.65 34.42
N ALA A 102 12.03 -7.88 34.62
CA ALA A 102 10.64 -8.24 34.92
C ALA A 102 10.15 -7.78 36.31
#